data_AF-A0A413I0H0-F1
#
_entry.id   AF-A0A413I0H0-F1
#
_cell.length_a   1.000
_cell.length_b   1.000
_cell.length_c   1.000
_cell.angle_alpha   90.00
_cell.angle_beta   90.00
_cell.angle_gamma   90.00
#
_symmetry.space_group_name_H-M   'P 1'
#
loop_
_entity.id
_entity.type
_entity.pdbx_description
1 polymer ?
#
loop_
_entity_poly.entity_id
_entity_poly.type
_entity_poly.pdbx_seq_one_letter_code
_entity_poly.pdbx_strand_id
1 'polypeptide(L)'
;MKKHSMMNMQSKIPLTEKERRDVKLMCNLSEGIEEKALEKGRAEGREEEKAEFILNMHREGFSLEQIARVARMEIEEIKTIIKEVPPSC
;
A
#
# COMPACT_ATOMS: atom_id res chain seq x y z
N MET A 1 -3.90 -10.09 22.03
CA MET A 1 -4.61 -9.35 20.96
C MET A 1 -6.10 -9.32 21.30
N LYS A 2 -6.61 -8.20 21.82
CA LYS A 2 -8.02 -8.06 22.16
C LYS A 2 -8.78 -7.70 20.88
N LYS A 3 -9.58 -8.62 20.36
CA LYS A 3 -10.53 -8.37 19.29
C LYS A 3 -11.51 -7.33 19.81
N HIS A 4 -11.45 -6.08 19.31
CA HIS A 4 -12.48 -5.09 19.58
C HIS A 4 -13.80 -5.64 19.02
N SER A 5 -14.74 -5.99 19.90
CA SER A 5 -16.10 -6.32 19.50
C SER A 5 -16.73 -5.04 18.95
N MET A 6 -16.96 -4.97 17.64
CA MET A 6 -17.83 -3.95 17.07
C MET A 6 -19.21 -4.16 17.70
N MET A 7 -19.61 -3.22 18.55
CA MET A 7 -20.90 -3.24 19.22
C MET A 7 -21.96 -3.07 18.13
N ASN A 8 -22.78 -4.10 17.91
CA ASN A 8 -23.92 -4.05 17.00
C ASN A 8 -24.94 -3.04 17.55
N MET A 9 -24.76 -1.76 17.25
CA MET A 9 -25.78 -0.75 17.47
C MET A 9 -26.81 -0.92 16.34
N GLN A 10 -27.71 -1.90 16.50
CA GLN A 10 -28.92 -1.96 15.69
C GLN A 10 -29.82 -0.79 16.14
N SER A 11 -29.57 0.38 15.55
CA SER A 11 -30.47 1.51 15.63
C SER A 11 -31.83 1.04 15.12
N LYS A 12 -32.83 0.97 15.99
CA LYS A 12 -34.24 0.69 15.66
C LYS A 12 -34.87 1.88 14.92
N ILE A 13 -34.20 2.37 13.88
CA ILE A 13 -34.72 3.43 13.02
C ILE A 13 -35.42 2.71 11.87
N PRO A 14 -36.74 2.87 11.71
CA PRO A 14 -37.45 2.27 10.59
C PRO A 14 -37.00 2.97 9.30
N LEU A 15 -36.09 2.33 8.56
CA LEU A 15 -35.66 2.80 7.25
C LEU A 15 -36.69 2.38 6.20
N THR A 16 -37.10 3.34 5.37
CA THR A 16 -37.85 3.10 4.14
C THR A 16 -37.00 2.33 3.14
N GLU A 17 -37.65 1.69 2.17
CA GLU A 17 -36.96 0.94 1.09
C GLU A 17 -35.97 1.78 0.29
N LYS A 18 -36.21 3.10 0.19
CA LYS A 18 -35.28 4.04 -0.43
C LYS A 18 -34.03 4.21 0.43
N GLU A 19 -34.20 4.46 1.73
CA GLU A 19 -33.08 4.62 2.66
C GLU A 19 -32.26 3.32 2.78
N ARG A 20 -32.90 2.14 2.73
CA ARG A 20 -32.17 0.85 2.69
C ARG A 20 -31.30 0.71 1.44
N ARG A 21 -31.79 1.15 0.28
CA ARG A 21 -31.02 1.14 -0.97
C ARG A 21 -29.86 2.13 -0.92
N ASP A 22 -30.09 3.31 -0.39
CA ASP A 22 -29.06 4.36 -0.27
C ASP A 22 -27.95 3.92 0.69
N VAL A 23 -28.29 3.33 1.84
CA VAL A 23 -27.31 2.76 2.78
C VAL A 23 -26.54 1.60 2.13
N LYS A 24 -27.21 0.72 1.37
CA LYS A 24 -26.53 -0.38 0.66
C LYS A 24 -25.55 0.15 -0.40
N LEU A 25 -25.92 1.20 -1.13
CA LEU A 25 -25.05 1.84 -2.12
C LEU A 25 -23.82 2.46 -1.44
N MET A 26 -24.00 3.10 -0.28
CA MET A 26 -22.90 3.66 0.50
C MET A 26 -21.96 2.56 1.03
N CYS A 27 -22.48 1.46 1.56
CA CYS A 27 -21.65 0.33 2.02
C CYS A 27 -20.78 -0.21 0.88
N ASN A 28 -21.37 -0.48 -0.29
CA ASN A 28 -20.63 -0.97 -1.46
C ASN A 28 -19.57 0.05 -1.92
N LEU A 29 -19.87 1.35 -1.83
CA LEU A 29 -18.92 2.42 -2.15
C LEU A 29 -17.77 2.46 -1.14
N SER A 30 -18.06 2.34 0.16
CA SER A 30 -17.06 2.27 1.23
C SER A 30 -16.15 1.05 1.10
N GLU A 31 -16.72 -0.13 0.85
CA GLU A 31 -15.96 -1.36 0.60
C GLU A 31 -15.04 -1.20 -0.62
N GLY A 32 -15.55 -0.61 -1.72
CA GLY A 32 -14.75 -0.35 -2.92
C GLY A 32 -13.64 0.70 -2.71
N ILE A 33 -13.82 1.66 -1.80
CA ILE A 33 -12.77 2.62 -1.43
C ILE A 33 -11.71 1.95 -0.55
N GLU A 34 -12.12 1.15 0.43
CA GLU A 34 -11.22 0.42 1.33
C GLU A 34 -10.33 -0.57 0.54
N GLU A 35 -10.92 -1.33 -0.38
CA GLU A 35 -10.19 -2.27 -1.23
C GLU A 35 -9.13 -1.56 -2.08
N LYS A 36 -9.52 -0.45 -2.74
CA LYS A 36 -8.59 0.36 -3.55
C LYS A 36 -7.48 0.99 -2.71
N ALA A 37 -7.80 1.48 -1.52
CA ALA A 37 -6.80 2.05 -0.61
C ALA A 37 -5.80 0.98 -0.17
N LEU A 38 -6.27 -0.23 0.14
CA LEU A 38 -5.41 -1.36 0.52
C LEU A 38 -4.53 -1.82 -0.64
N GLU A 39 -5.07 -1.90 -1.86
CA GLU A 39 -4.29 -2.23 -3.06
C GLU A 39 -3.20 -1.19 -3.31
N LYS A 40 -3.55 0.10 -3.27
CA LYS A 40 -2.59 1.21 -3.46
C LYS A 40 -1.50 1.19 -2.40
N GLY A 41 -1.88 1.07 -1.13
CA GLY A 41 -0.90 1.03 -0.03
C GLY A 41 0.03 -0.20 -0.11
N ARG A 42 -0.48 -1.36 -0.56
CA ARG A 42 0.36 -2.55 -0.81
C ARG A 42 1.29 -2.36 -2.00
N ALA A 43 0.88 -1.64 -3.03
CA ALA A 43 1.73 -1.33 -4.17
C ALA A 43 2.86 -0.37 -3.75
N GLU A 44 2.50 0.74 -3.11
CA GLU A 44 3.43 1.75 -2.60
C GLU A 44 4.44 1.12 -1.62
N GLY A 45 3.98 0.34 -0.65
CA GLY A 45 4.89 -0.31 0.32
C GLY A 45 5.86 -1.31 -0.32
N ARG A 46 5.45 -2.00 -1.39
CA ARG A 46 6.37 -2.89 -2.14
C ARG A 46 7.40 -2.09 -2.96
N GLU A 47 7.05 -0.91 -3.46
CA GLU A 47 7.99 -0.04 -4.16
C GLU A 47 9.01 0.57 -3.18
N GLU A 48 8.54 1.02 -2.02
CA GLU A 48 9.38 1.56 -0.95
C GLU A 48 10.39 0.51 -0.43
N GLU A 49 9.93 -0.72 -0.14
CA GLU A 49 10.80 -1.82 0.29
C GLU A 49 11.88 -2.13 -0.75
N LYS A 50 11.52 -2.17 -2.04
CA LYS A 50 12.48 -2.41 -3.13
C LYS A 50 13.53 -1.30 -3.21
N ALA A 51 13.10 -0.05 -3.10
CA ALA A 51 13.99 1.10 -3.13
C ALA A 51 14.97 1.06 -1.95
N GLU A 52 14.47 0.83 -0.73
CA GLU A 52 15.29 0.71 0.48
C GLU A 52 16.29 -0.44 0.36
N PHE A 53 15.86 -1.60 -0.11
CA PHE A 53 16.72 -2.76 -0.34
C PHE A 53 17.87 -2.44 -1.30
N ILE A 54 17.58 -1.82 -2.45
CA ILE A 54 18.59 -1.42 -3.45
C ILE A 54 19.58 -0.41 -2.85
N LEU A 55 19.09 0.58 -2.10
CA LEU A 55 19.92 1.57 -1.45
C LEU A 55 20.83 0.95 -0.39
N ASN A 56 20.31 0.02 0.41
CA ASN A 56 21.09 -0.66 1.43
C ASN A 56 22.23 -1.47 0.80
N MET A 57 21.93 -2.24 -0.25
CA MET A 57 22.95 -3.00 -1.00
C MET A 57 24.00 -2.06 -1.61
N HIS A 58 23.59 -0.92 -2.18
CA HIS A 58 24.54 0.06 -2.71
C HIS A 58 25.43 0.66 -1.60
N ARG A 59 24.86 0.97 -0.43
CA ARG A 59 25.60 1.48 0.75
C ARG A 59 26.58 0.46 1.32
N GLU A 60 26.25 -0.83 1.27
CA GLU A 60 27.14 -1.93 1.68
C GLU A 60 28.27 -2.20 0.67
N GLY A 61 28.26 -1.53 -0.50
CA GLY A 61 29.34 -1.59 -1.48
C GLY A 61 29.18 -2.67 -2.56
N PHE A 62 27.98 -3.23 -2.72
CA PHE A 62 27.69 -4.13 -3.83
C PHE A 62 27.75 -3.41 -5.17
N SER A 63 28.26 -4.09 -6.21
CA SER A 63 28.29 -3.53 -7.57
C SER A 63 26.88 -3.45 -8.16
N LEU A 64 26.65 -2.50 -9.07
CA LEU A 64 25.36 -2.35 -9.73
C LEU A 64 24.91 -3.64 -10.45
N GLU A 65 25.85 -4.40 -11.00
CA GLU A 65 25.59 -5.69 -11.65
C GLU A 65 25.19 -6.77 -10.64
N GLN A 66 25.74 -6.76 -9.42
CA GLN A 66 25.32 -7.67 -8.36
C GLN A 66 23.91 -7.33 -7.88
N ILE A 67 23.63 -6.05 -7.67
CA ILE A 67 22.31 -5.56 -7.26
C ILE A 67 21.26 -5.90 -8.33
N ALA A 68 21.55 -5.65 -9.62
CA ALA A 68 20.70 -6.00 -10.76
C ALA A 68 20.35 -7.49 -10.79
N ARG A 69 21.35 -8.36 -10.57
CA ARG A 69 21.12 -9.82 -10.53
C ARG A 69 20.23 -10.25 -9.36
N VAL A 70 20.43 -9.68 -8.18
CA VAL A 70 19.67 -10.06 -6.97
C VAL A 70 18.25 -9.48 -7.00
N ALA A 71 18.12 -8.19 -7.31
CA ALA A 71 16.85 -7.49 -7.40
C ALA A 71 16.03 -7.87 -8.66
N ARG A 72 16.67 -8.51 -9.65
CA ARG A 72 16.09 -8.84 -10.97
C ARG A 72 15.56 -7.59 -11.68
N MET A 73 16.37 -6.53 -11.66
CA MET A 73 16.05 -5.22 -12.24
C MET A 73 17.16 -4.79 -13.19
N GLU A 74 16.81 -3.93 -14.14
CA GLU A 74 17.81 -3.37 -15.05
C GLU A 74 18.71 -2.37 -14.32
N ILE A 75 19.95 -2.25 -14.79
CA ILE A 75 20.95 -1.35 -14.17
C ILE A 75 20.49 0.11 -14.26
N GLU A 76 19.76 0.49 -15.32
CA GLU A 76 19.22 1.86 -15.45
C GLU A 76 18.16 2.18 -14.40
N GLU A 77 17.28 1.22 -14.08
CA GLU A 77 16.27 1.38 -13.03
C GLU A 77 16.93 1.55 -11.66
N ILE A 78 17.94 0.73 -11.36
CA ILE A 78 18.73 0.82 -10.12
C ILE A 78 19.42 2.18 -10.00
N LYS A 79 20.03 2.67 -11.08
CA LYS A 79 20.66 4.00 -11.11
C LYS A 79 19.64 5.12 -10.86
N THR A 80 18.43 4.96 -11.36
CA THR A 80 17.35 5.93 -11.18
C THR A 80 16.94 5.96 -9.71
N ILE A 81 16.70 4.80 -9.08
CA ILE A 81 16.37 4.68 -7.65
C ILE A 81 17.46 5.29 -6.76
N ILE A 82 18.74 5.04 -7.06
CA ILE A 82 19.86 5.61 -6.29
C ILE A 82 19.93 7.14 -6.42
N LYS A 83 19.55 7.71 -7.57
CA LYS A 83 19.57 9.16 -7.82
C LYS A 83 18.35 9.90 -7.29
N GLU A 84 17.18 9.27 -7.35
CA GLU A 84 15.88 9.86 -6.98
C GLU A 84 15.73 10.01 -5.46
N VAL A 85 16.51 9.29 -4.66
CA VAL A 85 16.49 9.43 -3.20
C VAL A 85 17.53 10.46 -2.76
N PRO A 86 17.13 11.72 -2.47
CA PRO A 86 18.04 12.67 -1.84
C PRO A 86 18.53 12.10 -0.50
N PRO A 87 19.76 12.42 -0.06
CA PRO A 87 20.20 12.05 1.28
C PRO A 87 19.16 12.57 2.26
N SER A 88 18.58 11.66 3.06
CA SER A 88 17.63 11.98 4.12
C SER A 88 18.21 13.13 4.96
N CYS A 89 17.61 14.32 4.85
CA CYS A 89 17.88 15.48 5.70
C CYS A 89 17.23 15.28 7.07
#